data_AF-A0A6P6AL35-F1
#
_entry.id   AF-A0A6P6AL35-F1
#
_cell.length_a   1.000
_cell.length_b   1.000
_cell.length_c   1.000
_cell.angle_alpha   90.00
_cell.angle_beta   90.00
_cell.angle_gamma   90.00
#
_symmetry.space_group_name_H-M   'P 1'
#
loop_
_entity.id
_entity.type
_entity.pdbx_description
1 polymer ?
#
loop_
_entity_poly.entity_id
_entity_poly.type
_entity_poly.pdbx_seq_one_letter_code
_entity_poly.pdbx_strand_id
1 'polypeptide(L)'
;MALCRSLFLYSPPHRALLFVHSKPICSYSSKFPIHRKPQTPFSCTCRSSSSMEAPPQGYRRNVGICLINSSRKIFSASRLDIADAWQMPQGGIDDSEDPKVAALRELKEETGVSSAEILAEVPYWLTYNFPPEVREKLKHQWGSDWKGQAQKWFLLKFTGKEEEINLLGDGTEKPEFGEWSWMTPEQIVELAVDFKKDVYKEVLEVFAPYLQ
;
A
#
# COMPACT_ATOMS: atom_id res chain seq x y z
N MET A 1 13.34 -18.86 -10.28
CA MET A 1 13.38 -18.36 -8.90
C MET A 1 13.19 -16.87 -8.98
N ALA A 2 11.94 -16.42 -8.90
CA ALA A 2 11.69 -15.01 -8.70
C ALA A 2 12.12 -14.68 -7.28
N LEU A 3 13.15 -13.85 -7.18
CA LEU A 3 13.49 -13.18 -5.94
C LEU A 3 12.30 -12.27 -5.62
N CYS A 4 11.78 -12.35 -4.40
CA CYS A 4 10.83 -11.36 -3.92
C CYS A 4 11.53 -10.00 -4.04
N ARG A 5 11.19 -9.22 -5.06
CA ARG A 5 11.66 -7.83 -5.18
C ARG A 5 10.72 -6.95 -4.38
N SER A 6 10.63 -7.28 -3.10
CA SER A 6 10.44 -6.37 -1.99
C SER A 6 11.00 -4.98 -2.32
N LEU A 7 10.14 -3.97 -2.21
CA LEU A 7 10.42 -2.59 -2.56
C LEU A 7 11.37 -1.96 -1.52
N PHE A 8 12.65 -2.29 -1.54
CA PHE A 8 13.67 -1.55 -0.78
C PHE A 8 13.84 -0.16 -1.37
N LEU A 9 13.28 0.87 -0.73
CA LEU A 9 13.63 2.27 -0.99
C LEU A 9 14.75 2.74 -0.04
N TYR A 10 15.93 2.09 -0.10
CA TYR A 10 17.29 2.59 0.21
C TYR A 10 17.70 3.07 1.64
N SER A 11 19.00 2.94 1.99
CA SER A 11 19.83 3.81 2.91
C SER A 11 21.33 3.33 3.00
N PRO A 12 22.33 4.08 3.55
CA PRO A 12 22.93 5.40 3.17
C PRO A 12 24.51 5.38 3.19
N PRO A 13 25.26 6.53 3.22
CA PRO A 13 25.77 7.02 4.53
C PRO A 13 25.91 8.57 4.74
N HIS A 14 25.89 8.94 6.03
CA HIS A 14 26.40 10.15 6.75
C HIS A 14 26.79 11.45 6.02
N ARG A 15 26.32 12.62 6.51
CA ARG A 15 27.12 13.57 7.37
C ARG A 15 26.36 14.86 7.76
N ALA A 16 26.66 15.29 8.98
CA ALA A 16 26.90 16.66 9.47
C ALA A 16 25.75 17.69 9.65
N LEU A 17 25.68 18.15 10.91
CA LEU A 17 25.18 19.44 11.39
C LEU A 17 25.42 20.59 10.41
N LEU A 18 24.48 21.55 10.36
CA LEU A 18 24.79 22.99 10.42
C LEU A 18 23.56 23.84 10.84
N PHE A 19 23.89 24.90 11.57
CA PHE A 19 23.11 25.98 12.19
C PHE A 19 22.37 26.89 11.19
N VAL A 20 21.15 27.35 11.49
CA VAL A 20 20.55 28.63 10.99
C VAL A 20 19.51 29.13 12.03
N HIS A 21 19.80 30.07 12.93
CA HIS A 21 19.67 31.55 12.84
C HIS A 21 18.35 32.14 12.27
N SER A 22 17.42 32.37 13.20
CA SER A 22 16.54 33.54 13.46
C SER A 22 16.22 34.64 12.41
N LYS A 23 14.92 35.02 12.45
CA LYS A 23 14.24 36.34 12.23
C LYS A 23 13.55 36.56 10.86
N PRO A 24 12.60 37.52 10.73
CA PRO A 24 11.45 37.79 11.59
C PRO A 24 10.14 38.02 10.80
N ILE A 25 9.07 38.18 11.57
CA ILE A 25 7.70 38.61 11.24
C ILE A 25 7.67 39.95 10.49
N CYS A 26 6.81 40.08 9.48
CA CYS A 26 6.21 41.36 9.13
C CYS A 26 4.77 41.20 8.65
N SER A 27 3.93 42.10 9.15
CA SER A 27 2.48 42.15 9.09
C SER A 27 1.97 42.81 7.81
N TYR A 28 0.80 42.39 7.33
CA TYR A 28 -0.05 43.29 6.56
C TYR A 28 -1.53 43.00 6.80
N SER A 29 -2.26 44.06 7.11
CA SER A 29 -3.69 44.11 7.40
C SER A 29 -4.40 44.74 6.20
N SER A 30 -5.56 44.23 5.80
CA SER A 30 -6.83 44.99 5.76
C SER A 30 -7.94 44.35 4.89
N LYS A 31 -9.05 44.06 5.57
CA LYS A 31 -10.48 44.34 5.27
C LYS A 31 -11.07 44.14 3.85
N PHE A 32 -11.92 43.11 3.75
CA PHE A 32 -13.31 43.00 3.19
C PHE A 32 -13.87 44.09 2.24
N PRO A 33 -14.66 43.72 1.20
CA PRO A 33 -16.11 43.47 1.42
C PRO A 33 -16.76 42.33 0.62
N ILE A 34 -18.00 42.04 1.05
CA ILE A 34 -18.93 40.98 0.68
C ILE A 34 -19.62 41.27 -0.67
N HIS A 35 -19.77 40.24 -1.51
CA HIS A 35 -20.84 40.15 -2.51
C HIS A 35 -21.38 38.71 -2.63
N ARG A 36 -22.71 38.57 -2.61
CA ARG A 36 -23.47 37.30 -2.69
C ARG A 36 -24.17 37.14 -4.04
N LYS A 37 -24.39 35.85 -4.38
CA LYS A 37 -25.44 35.19 -5.21
C LYS A 37 -24.96 34.73 -6.61
N PRO A 38 -25.63 33.73 -7.24
CA PRO A 38 -26.45 32.61 -6.75
C PRO A 38 -26.00 31.22 -7.29
N GLN A 39 -26.68 30.18 -6.83
CA GLN A 39 -26.47 28.73 -7.07
C GLN A 39 -26.73 28.28 -8.53
N THR A 40 -26.14 27.13 -8.93
CA THR A 40 -26.77 26.02 -9.70
C THR A 40 -25.77 24.85 -9.84
N PRO A 41 -26.25 23.62 -10.16
CA PRO A 41 -25.86 22.45 -9.38
C PRO A 41 -25.03 21.42 -10.16
N PHE A 42 -24.57 20.39 -9.43
CA PHE A 42 -24.09 19.11 -9.94
C PHE A 42 -22.98 19.14 -11.00
N SER A 43 -21.75 18.95 -10.53
CA SER A 43 -20.88 17.97 -11.16
C SER A 43 -20.23 17.17 -10.05
N CYS A 44 -20.88 16.06 -9.67
CA CYS A 44 -20.16 14.97 -9.06
C CYS A 44 -19.14 14.53 -10.10
N THR A 45 -17.89 14.97 -9.94
CA THR A 45 -16.76 14.35 -10.62
C THR A 45 -16.81 12.87 -10.28
N CYS A 46 -17.27 12.09 -11.26
CA CYS A 46 -17.09 10.65 -11.29
C CYS A 46 -15.60 10.38 -11.08
N ARG A 47 -15.27 9.88 -9.89
CA ARG A 47 -13.94 9.41 -9.56
C ARG A 47 -13.71 8.19 -10.42
N SER A 48 -13.07 8.36 -11.58
CA SER A 48 -12.73 7.25 -12.47
C SER A 48 -11.57 6.48 -11.85
N SER A 49 -11.85 5.69 -10.81
CA SER A 49 -11.05 4.50 -10.59
C SER A 49 -11.38 3.59 -11.76
N SER A 50 -10.47 3.49 -12.74
CA SER A 50 -10.67 2.59 -13.87
C SER A 50 -10.46 1.16 -13.37
N SER A 51 -11.52 0.54 -12.88
CA SER A 51 -11.56 -0.88 -12.60
C SER A 51 -11.32 -1.64 -13.91
N MET A 52 -10.16 -2.30 -14.03
CA MET A 52 -9.78 -3.05 -15.24
C MET A 52 -9.85 -4.55 -15.00
N GLU A 53 -10.38 -5.30 -15.96
CA GLU A 53 -10.43 -6.77 -15.93
C GLU A 53 -9.02 -7.41 -16.05
N ALA A 54 -8.08 -6.70 -16.68
CA ALA A 54 -6.71 -7.14 -16.90
C ALA A 54 -5.71 -6.04 -16.48
N PRO A 55 -4.47 -6.40 -16.09
CA PRO A 55 -3.46 -5.41 -15.70
C PRO A 55 -3.05 -4.57 -16.93
N PRO A 56 -3.14 -3.23 -16.87
CA PRO A 56 -2.76 -2.37 -17.99
C PRO A 56 -1.28 -2.43 -18.34
N GLN A 57 -0.96 -2.16 -19.61
CA GLN A 57 0.42 -2.17 -20.09
C GLN A 57 1.28 -1.10 -19.40
N GLY A 58 2.52 -1.48 -19.05
CA GLY A 58 3.47 -0.59 -18.39
C GLY A 58 3.30 -0.54 -16.87
N TYR A 59 2.49 -1.43 -16.28
CA TYR A 59 2.43 -1.66 -14.84
C TYR A 59 2.98 -3.05 -14.48
N ARG A 60 3.72 -3.13 -13.37
CA ARG A 60 4.18 -4.41 -12.83
C ARG A 60 3.01 -5.13 -12.17
N ARG A 61 2.80 -6.41 -12.50
CA ARG A 61 1.79 -7.25 -11.85
C ARG A 61 2.18 -7.57 -10.41
N ASN A 62 1.22 -7.42 -9.50
CA ASN A 62 1.41 -7.60 -8.07
C ASN A 62 0.08 -8.09 -7.44
N VAL A 63 0.16 -8.67 -6.25
CA VAL A 63 -0.99 -9.01 -5.42
C VAL A 63 -0.92 -8.25 -4.10
N GLY A 64 -2.08 -7.84 -3.60
CA GLY A 64 -2.22 -7.34 -2.24
C GLY A 64 -3.08 -8.27 -1.39
N ILE A 65 -2.74 -8.40 -0.11
CA ILE A 65 -3.40 -9.31 0.82
C ILE A 65 -4.02 -8.50 1.95
N CYS A 66 -5.35 -8.50 2.05
CA CYS A 66 -6.06 -8.03 3.23
C CYS A 66 -6.30 -9.23 4.15
N LEU A 67 -5.42 -9.46 5.12
CA LEU A 67 -5.56 -10.56 6.08
C LEU A 67 -6.35 -10.08 7.31
N ILE A 68 -7.46 -10.74 7.65
CA ILE A 68 -8.28 -10.42 8.83
C ILE A 68 -8.19 -11.48 9.92
N ASN A 69 -8.24 -11.07 11.18
CA ASN A 69 -8.37 -11.97 12.32
C ASN A 69 -9.84 -12.26 12.68
N SER A 70 -10.06 -13.07 13.72
CA SER A 70 -11.40 -13.40 14.24
C SER A 70 -12.20 -12.17 14.70
N SER A 71 -11.51 -11.08 15.04
CA SER A 71 -12.09 -9.81 15.48
C SER A 71 -12.27 -8.81 14.32
N ARG A 72 -12.17 -9.27 13.07
CA ARG A 72 -12.28 -8.45 11.84
C ARG A 72 -11.28 -7.30 11.73
N LYS A 73 -10.22 -7.33 12.54
CA LYS A 73 -9.09 -6.41 12.37
C LYS A 73 -8.17 -6.93 11.30
N ILE A 74 -7.53 -6.02 10.59
CA ILE A 74 -6.69 -6.31 9.44
C ILE A 74 -5.23 -6.26 9.85
N PHE A 75 -4.46 -7.25 9.40
CA PHE A 75 -3.03 -7.31 9.60
C PHE A 75 -2.34 -6.19 8.82
N SER A 76 -1.47 -5.44 9.49
CA SER A 76 -0.63 -4.44 8.87
C SER A 76 0.73 -4.44 9.51
N ALA A 77 1.75 -4.10 8.73
CA ALA A 77 3.13 -4.10 9.18
C ALA A 77 3.82 -2.76 8.84
N SER A 78 4.64 -2.28 9.77
CA SER A 78 5.41 -1.05 9.63
C SER A 78 6.63 -1.29 8.77
N ARG A 79 6.89 -0.38 7.85
CA ARG A 79 8.04 -0.47 6.96
C ARG A 79 9.34 -0.10 7.70
N LEU A 80 10.39 -0.88 7.49
CA LEU A 80 11.72 -0.56 8.03
C LEU A 80 12.37 0.65 7.35
N ASP A 81 11.99 0.95 6.11
CA ASP A 81 12.60 2.02 5.31
C ASP A 81 11.86 3.37 5.38
N ILE A 82 10.62 3.39 5.89
CA ILE A 82 9.82 4.61 6.03
C ILE A 82 9.18 4.62 7.42
N ALA A 83 9.63 5.54 8.28
CA ALA A 83 9.07 5.73 9.61
C ALA A 83 7.56 6.01 9.53
N ASP A 84 6.80 5.43 10.45
CA ASP A 84 5.35 5.58 10.61
C ASP A 84 4.50 5.17 9.39
N ALA A 85 5.10 4.54 8.38
CA ALA A 85 4.37 4.03 7.22
C ALA A 85 3.99 2.56 7.44
N TRP A 86 2.69 2.30 7.45
CA TRP A 86 2.13 0.96 7.59
C TRP A 86 1.55 0.48 6.26
N GLN A 87 1.65 -0.82 5.99
CA GLN A 87 1.03 -1.42 4.82
C GLN A 87 0.53 -2.84 5.11
N MET A 88 -0.47 -3.24 4.33
CA MET A 88 -0.87 -4.64 4.17
C MET A 88 0.17 -5.40 3.32
N PRO A 89 0.32 -6.72 3.50
CA PRO A 89 1.26 -7.55 2.73
C PRO A 89 1.01 -7.49 1.22
N GLN A 90 2.06 -7.48 0.40
CA GLN A 90 1.91 -7.36 -1.05
C GLN A 90 3.16 -7.69 -1.90
N GLY A 91 2.99 -8.57 -2.87
CA GLY A 91 4.12 -9.15 -3.59
C GLY A 91 3.93 -9.38 -5.08
N GLY A 92 5.03 -9.73 -5.76
CA GLY A 92 5.06 -9.87 -7.21
C GLY A 92 4.22 -11.06 -7.68
N ILE A 93 3.69 -10.98 -8.90
CA ILE A 93 3.13 -12.15 -9.57
C ILE A 93 4.12 -12.58 -10.65
N ASP A 94 4.53 -13.84 -10.62
CA ASP A 94 5.42 -14.41 -11.62
C ASP A 94 4.73 -14.63 -12.97
N ASP A 95 5.53 -14.81 -14.01
CA ASP A 95 5.01 -15.08 -15.35
C ASP A 95 4.17 -16.36 -15.34
N SER A 96 2.90 -16.23 -15.76
CA SER A 96 1.90 -17.31 -15.74
C SER A 96 1.48 -17.81 -14.37
N GLU A 97 1.89 -17.14 -13.28
CA GLU A 97 1.44 -17.48 -11.93
C GLU A 97 -0.01 -17.04 -11.71
N ASP A 98 -0.79 -17.92 -11.08
CA ASP A 98 -2.16 -17.62 -10.67
C ASP A 98 -2.13 -16.59 -9.51
N PRO A 99 -2.90 -15.48 -9.58
CA PRO A 99 -2.87 -14.47 -8.53
C PRO A 99 -3.23 -14.99 -7.13
N LYS A 100 -4.08 -16.03 -6.98
CA LYS A 100 -4.38 -16.60 -5.66
C LYS A 100 -3.19 -17.35 -5.10
N VAL A 101 -2.48 -18.08 -5.96
CA VAL A 101 -1.23 -18.77 -5.59
C VAL A 101 -0.17 -17.75 -5.18
N ALA A 102 0.00 -16.69 -5.96
CA ALA A 102 0.89 -15.59 -5.62
C ALA A 102 0.53 -14.96 -4.26
N ALA A 103 -0.76 -14.70 -4.00
CA ALA A 103 -1.18 -14.08 -2.74
C ALA A 103 -0.83 -14.93 -1.51
N LEU A 104 -1.01 -16.25 -1.58
CA LEU A 104 -0.65 -17.16 -0.49
C LEU A 104 0.87 -17.31 -0.33
N ARG A 105 1.60 -17.36 -1.45
CA ARG A 105 3.07 -17.40 -1.44
C ARG A 105 3.65 -16.14 -0.79
N GLU A 106 3.23 -14.96 -1.27
CA GLU A 106 3.70 -13.67 -0.79
C GLU A 106 3.31 -13.42 0.67
N LEU A 107 2.12 -13.83 1.09
CA LEU A 107 1.73 -13.78 2.51
C LEU A 107 2.73 -14.57 3.37
N LYS A 108 3.10 -15.77 2.95
CA LYS A 108 4.05 -16.62 3.66
C LYS A 108 5.47 -16.03 3.65
N GLU A 109 5.95 -15.59 2.50
CA GLU A 109 7.28 -15.01 2.33
C GLU A 109 7.45 -13.74 3.19
N GLU A 110 6.44 -12.88 3.26
CA GLU A 110 6.52 -11.61 3.98
C GLU A 110 6.23 -11.71 5.49
N THR A 111 5.39 -12.67 5.91
CA THR A 111 4.84 -12.69 7.27
C THR A 111 4.97 -14.03 7.99
N GLY A 112 5.45 -15.07 7.32
CA GLY A 112 5.49 -16.44 7.85
C GLY A 112 4.12 -17.14 7.88
N VAL A 113 3.02 -16.41 7.64
CA VAL A 113 1.65 -16.95 7.74
C VAL A 113 1.36 -17.92 6.61
N SER A 114 0.97 -19.14 7.00
CA SER A 114 0.49 -20.22 6.13
C SER A 114 -0.93 -20.66 6.47
N SER A 115 -1.38 -20.42 7.70
CA SER A 115 -2.75 -20.70 8.18
C SER A 115 -3.71 -19.56 7.81
N ALA A 116 -4.11 -19.52 6.54
CA ALA A 116 -5.06 -18.55 6.04
C ALA A 116 -6.00 -19.11 4.96
N GLU A 117 -7.23 -18.61 4.92
CA GLU A 117 -8.27 -19.01 3.95
C GLU A 117 -8.72 -17.81 3.12
N ILE A 118 -8.77 -17.94 1.80
CA ILE A 118 -9.29 -16.89 0.92
C ILE A 118 -10.81 -16.82 1.06
N LEU A 119 -11.33 -15.63 1.41
CA LEU A 119 -12.76 -15.36 1.53
C LEU A 119 -13.33 -14.68 0.28
N ALA A 120 -12.58 -13.72 -0.26
CA ALA A 120 -13.02 -12.89 -1.38
C ALA A 120 -11.83 -12.35 -2.17
N GLU A 121 -12.11 -11.83 -3.36
CA GLU A 121 -11.15 -11.09 -4.18
C GLU A 121 -11.79 -9.79 -4.67
N VAL A 122 -10.97 -8.77 -4.91
CA VAL A 122 -11.41 -7.59 -5.64
C VAL A 122 -11.62 -8.00 -7.10
N PRO A 123 -12.79 -7.75 -7.72
CA PRO A 123 -13.12 -8.30 -9.03
C PRO A 123 -12.20 -7.77 -10.14
N TYR A 124 -11.66 -6.57 -9.98
CA TYR A 124 -10.81 -5.89 -10.95
C TYR A 124 -9.40 -5.62 -10.42
N TRP A 125 -8.49 -5.23 -11.31
CA TRP A 125 -7.15 -4.78 -11.00
C TRP A 125 -7.17 -3.31 -10.58
N LEU A 126 -6.42 -3.01 -9.52
CA LEU A 126 -6.20 -1.65 -9.02
C LEU A 126 -4.81 -1.19 -9.37
N THR A 127 -4.67 0.04 -9.88
CA THR A 127 -3.37 0.57 -10.27
C THR A 127 -3.01 1.82 -9.51
N TYR A 128 -1.73 1.95 -9.15
CA TYR A 128 -1.17 3.20 -8.67
C TYR A 128 0.14 3.49 -9.41
N ASN A 129 0.40 4.77 -9.64
CA ASN A 129 1.64 5.23 -10.26
C ASN A 129 2.72 5.44 -9.20
N PHE A 130 3.97 5.15 -9.56
CA PHE A 130 5.09 5.55 -8.73
C PHE A 130 5.30 7.07 -8.86
N PRO A 131 5.58 7.78 -7.74
CA PRO A 131 6.10 9.14 -7.79
C PRO A 131 7.35 9.21 -8.69
N PRO A 132 7.61 10.33 -9.40
CA PRO A 132 8.75 10.45 -10.32
C PRO A 132 10.08 10.04 -9.69
N GLU A 133 10.36 10.48 -8.45
CA GLU A 133 11.60 10.14 -7.74
C GLU A 133 11.72 8.64 -7.38
N VAL A 134 10.59 7.98 -7.14
CA VAL A 134 10.53 6.55 -6.86
C VAL A 134 10.72 5.77 -8.16
N ARG A 135 10.04 6.17 -9.23
CA ARG A 135 10.14 5.53 -10.54
C ARG A 135 11.55 5.55 -11.09
N GLU A 136 12.26 6.68 -10.98
CA GLU A 136 13.64 6.79 -11.43
C GLU A 136 14.55 5.78 -10.74
N LYS A 137 14.47 5.69 -9.40
CA LYS A 137 15.23 4.71 -8.62
C LYS A 137 14.90 3.27 -9.00
N LEU A 138 13.61 2.95 -9.10
CA LEU A 138 13.15 1.60 -9.46
C LEU A 138 13.56 1.21 -10.88
N LYS A 139 13.61 2.16 -11.81
CA LYS A 139 14.12 1.93 -13.16
C LYS A 139 15.57 1.46 -13.14
N HIS A 140 16.41 2.05 -12.29
CA HIS A 140 17.80 1.61 -12.13
C HIS A 140 17.92 0.22 -11.46
N GLN A 141 17.11 -0.06 -10.44
CA GLN A 141 17.16 -1.32 -9.71
C GLN A 141 16.56 -2.50 -10.49
N TRP A 142 15.51 -2.25 -11.27
CA TRP A 142 14.80 -3.28 -12.00
C TRP A 142 15.22 -3.41 -13.46
N GLY A 143 15.92 -2.41 -14.01
CA GLY A 143 16.27 -2.38 -15.43
C GLY A 143 15.07 -2.18 -16.36
N SER A 144 13.91 -1.82 -15.78
CA SER A 144 12.62 -1.72 -16.46
C SER A 144 11.91 -0.44 -16.06
N ASP A 145 11.27 0.23 -17.02
CA ASP A 145 10.59 1.52 -16.80
C ASP A 145 9.10 1.35 -16.52
N TRP A 146 8.78 0.66 -15.41
CA TRP A 146 7.39 0.51 -14.97
C TRP A 146 6.81 1.85 -14.49
N LYS A 147 5.58 2.17 -14.92
CA LYS A 147 4.85 3.37 -14.49
C LYS A 147 4.37 3.26 -13.04
N GLY A 148 4.12 2.04 -12.59
CA GLY A 148 3.46 1.75 -11.33
C GLY A 148 3.26 0.25 -11.12
N GLN A 149 2.38 -0.09 -10.18
CA GLN A 149 1.91 -1.46 -9.98
C GLN A 149 0.44 -1.60 -10.35
N ALA A 150 0.10 -2.77 -10.89
CA ALA A 150 -1.27 -3.25 -11.05
C ALA A 150 -1.47 -4.41 -10.06
N GLN A 151 -2.37 -4.21 -9.11
CA GLN A 151 -2.60 -5.09 -7.97
C GLN A 151 -3.95 -5.80 -8.08
N LYS A 152 -3.93 -7.12 -7.92
CA LYS A 152 -5.13 -7.92 -7.63
C LYS A 152 -5.18 -8.17 -6.13
N TRP A 153 -6.29 -7.86 -5.49
CA TRP A 153 -6.40 -7.92 -4.03
C TRP A 153 -7.25 -9.09 -3.56
N PHE A 154 -6.81 -9.73 -2.47
CA PHE A 154 -7.50 -10.86 -1.85
C PHE A 154 -7.77 -10.59 -0.38
N LEU A 155 -8.97 -10.94 0.07
CA LEU A 155 -9.35 -10.96 1.48
C LEU A 155 -9.11 -12.36 2.02
N LEU A 156 -8.26 -12.48 3.02
CA LEU A 156 -7.93 -13.74 3.66
C LEU A 156 -8.35 -13.70 5.13
N LYS A 157 -8.83 -14.83 5.65
CA LYS A 157 -9.07 -15.02 7.07
C LYS A 157 -7.90 -15.77 7.69
N PHE A 158 -7.32 -15.19 8.74
CA PHE A 158 -6.32 -15.86 9.55
C PHE A 158 -6.97 -16.97 10.39
N THR A 159 -6.45 -18.19 10.24
CA THR A 159 -6.92 -19.40 10.94
C THR A 159 -5.84 -20.01 11.84
N GLY A 160 -4.67 -19.39 11.89
CA GLY A 160 -3.53 -19.80 12.71
C GLY A 160 -3.52 -19.21 14.11
N LYS A 161 -2.33 -19.22 14.70
CA LYS A 161 -2.04 -18.57 15.99
C LYS A 161 -1.01 -17.47 15.78
N GLU A 162 -1.06 -16.41 16.59
CA GLU A 162 -0.19 -15.24 16.38
C GLU A 162 1.31 -15.56 16.43
N GLU A 163 1.73 -16.65 17.09
CA GLU A 163 3.12 -17.11 17.08
C GLU A 163 3.62 -17.57 15.70
N GLU A 164 2.71 -17.81 14.76
CA GLU A 164 3.03 -18.08 13.34
C GLU A 164 3.51 -16.83 12.62
N ILE A 165 3.15 -15.63 13.09
CA ILE A 165 3.51 -14.37 12.45
C ILE A 165 4.98 -14.08 12.73
N ASN A 166 5.78 -14.13 11.67
CA ASN A 166 7.20 -13.82 11.68
C ASN A 166 7.52 -12.84 10.56
N LEU A 167 7.87 -11.59 10.91
CA LEU A 167 8.25 -10.56 9.95
C LEU A 167 9.63 -10.77 9.31
N LEU A 168 10.39 -11.77 9.79
CA LEU A 168 11.56 -12.29 9.07
C LEU A 168 11.14 -13.20 7.90
N GLY A 169 9.84 -13.45 7.72
CA GLY A 169 9.30 -14.29 6.68
C GLY A 169 9.64 -15.77 6.88
N ASP A 170 9.84 -16.45 5.75
CA ASP A 170 10.38 -17.82 5.71
C ASP A 170 11.92 -17.87 5.60
N GLY A 171 12.59 -16.72 5.75
CA GLY A 171 14.05 -16.58 5.73
C GLY A 171 14.67 -16.57 4.33
N THR A 172 13.86 -16.55 3.26
CA THR A 172 14.37 -16.47 1.88
C THR A 172 14.85 -15.08 1.50
N GLU A 173 14.31 -14.03 2.14
CA GLU A 173 14.46 -12.64 1.72
C GLU A 173 14.79 -11.70 2.88
N LYS A 174 15.20 -10.47 2.55
CA LYS A 174 15.50 -9.46 3.57
C LYS A 174 14.18 -8.96 4.20
N PRO A 175 14.11 -8.83 5.55
CA PRO A 175 12.92 -8.31 6.20
C PRO A 175 12.53 -6.92 5.68
N GLU A 176 11.27 -6.77 5.25
CA GLU A 176 10.69 -5.48 4.87
C GLU A 176 10.06 -4.73 6.04
N PHE A 177 9.63 -5.49 7.05
CA PHE A 177 8.79 -5.01 8.12
C PHE A 177 9.49 -5.03 9.48
N GLY A 178 9.18 -4.04 10.31
CA GLY A 178 9.74 -3.91 11.66
C GLY A 178 8.77 -4.41 12.73
N GLU A 179 7.57 -3.87 12.72
CA GLU A 179 6.51 -4.20 13.68
C GLU A 179 5.23 -4.57 12.92
N TRP A 180 4.34 -5.33 13.58
CA TRP A 180 3.03 -5.63 13.03
C TRP A 180 1.94 -5.36 14.05
N SER A 181 0.72 -5.12 13.56
CA SER A 181 -0.45 -4.90 14.40
C SER A 181 -1.73 -5.27 13.67
N TRP A 182 -2.74 -5.63 14.45
CA TRP A 182 -4.12 -5.77 14.00
C TRP A 182 -4.83 -4.41 14.08
N MET A 183 -5.12 -3.82 12.93
CA MET A 183 -5.65 -2.46 12.79
C MET A 183 -7.09 -2.44 12.27
N THR A 184 -7.82 -1.35 12.54
CA THR A 184 -9.12 -1.11 11.89
C THR A 184 -8.93 -0.60 10.46
N PRO A 185 -9.95 -0.72 9.59
CA PRO A 185 -9.92 -0.16 8.24
C PRO A 185 -9.52 1.33 8.20
N GLU A 186 -10.00 2.12 9.17
CA GLU A 186 -9.73 3.55 9.26
C GLU A 186 -8.25 3.82 9.57
N GLN A 187 -7.68 3.09 10.52
CA GLN A 187 -6.27 3.20 10.90
C GLN A 187 -5.34 2.88 9.73
N ILE A 188 -5.70 1.88 8.92
CA ILE A 188 -4.92 1.48 7.75
C ILE A 188 -4.84 2.60 6.72
N VAL A 189 -5.97 3.26 6.43
CA VAL A 189 -5.99 4.37 5.47
C VAL A 189 -5.23 5.59 6.02
N GLU A 190 -5.28 5.83 7.32
CA GLU A 190 -4.56 6.93 7.97
C GLU A 190 -3.04 6.75 7.90
N LEU A 191 -2.55 5.55 8.23
CA LEU A 191 -1.13 5.22 8.36
C LEU A 191 -0.47 4.76 7.04
N ALA A 192 -1.24 4.54 5.98
CA ALA A 192 -0.70 4.22 4.66
C ALA A 192 0.02 5.43 4.04
N VAL A 193 1.00 5.15 3.18
CA VAL A 193 1.63 6.18 2.33
C VAL A 193 0.60 6.79 1.37
N ASP A 194 0.70 8.10 1.13
CA ASP A 194 -0.35 8.88 0.44
C ASP A 194 -0.77 8.29 -0.92
N PHE A 195 0.18 7.86 -1.74
CA PHE A 195 -0.10 7.31 -3.06
C PHE A 195 -0.78 5.92 -3.04
N LYS A 196 -0.85 5.24 -1.89
CA LYS A 196 -1.58 3.97 -1.70
C LYS A 196 -2.95 4.14 -1.04
N LYS A 197 -3.24 5.29 -0.41
CA LYS A 197 -4.49 5.52 0.35
C LYS A 197 -5.73 5.27 -0.50
N ASP A 198 -5.70 5.66 -1.76
CA ASP A 198 -6.84 5.50 -2.66
C ASP A 198 -7.09 4.04 -3.04
N VAL A 199 -6.02 3.25 -3.26
CA VAL A 199 -6.12 1.80 -3.44
C VAL A 199 -6.71 1.15 -2.20
N TYR A 200 -6.23 1.52 -1.00
CA TYR A 200 -6.72 0.93 0.24
C TYR A 200 -8.19 1.25 0.50
N LYS A 201 -8.63 2.49 0.28
CA LYS A 201 -10.04 2.85 0.40
C LYS A 201 -10.93 1.97 -0.48
N GLU A 202 -10.53 1.75 -1.73
CA GLU A 202 -11.30 0.94 -2.66
C GLU A 202 -11.32 -0.54 -2.29
N VAL A 203 -10.17 -1.09 -1.87
CA VAL A 203 -10.07 -2.46 -1.35
C VAL A 203 -11.00 -2.66 -0.14
N LEU A 204 -10.97 -1.73 0.81
CA LEU A 204 -11.77 -1.78 2.02
C LEU A 204 -13.27 -1.60 1.73
N GLU A 205 -13.63 -0.79 0.73
CA GLU A 205 -15.01 -0.64 0.27
C GLU A 205 -15.54 -1.96 -0.32
N VAL A 206 -14.76 -2.62 -1.18
CA VAL A 206 -15.13 -3.92 -1.76
C VAL A 206 -15.25 -5.01 -0.68
N PHE A 207 -14.36 -4.98 0.32
CA PHE A 207 -14.37 -5.96 1.41
C PHE A 207 -15.27 -5.58 2.59
N ALA A 208 -15.91 -4.40 2.59
CA ALA A 208 -16.76 -3.93 3.67
C ALA A 208 -17.83 -4.95 4.14
N PRO A 209 -18.49 -5.74 3.26
CA PRO A 209 -19.45 -6.78 3.69
C PRO A 209 -18.84 -7.88 4.58
N TYR A 210 -17.51 -8.03 4.57
CA TYR A 210 -16.77 -9.02 5.36
C TYR A 210 -16.07 -8.41 6.57
N LEU A 211 -16.11 -7.08 6.74
CA LEU A 211 -15.42 -6.37 7.82
C LEU A 211 -16.38 -5.89 8.93
N GLN A 212 -17.68 -6.16 8.77
CA GLN A 212 -18.74 -5.85 9.73
C GLN A 212 -18.95 -6.94 10.79
#